data_AF-A0A529K9G6-F1
#
_entry.id   AF-A0A529K9G6-F1
#
_cell.length_a   1.000
_cell.length_b   1.000
_cell.length_c   1.000
_cell.angle_alpha   90.00
_cell.angle_beta   90.00
_cell.angle_gamma   90.00
#
_symmetry.space_group_name_H-M   'P 1'
#
loop_
_entity.id
_entity.type
_entity.pdbx_description
1 polymer ?
#
loop_
_entity_poly.entity_id
_entity_poly.type
_entity_poly.pdbx_seq_one_letter_code
_entity_poly.pdbx_strand_id
1 'polypeptide(L)'
;DDRRSVAGMTDAIAADGVAIPLTPMELDLVAAFATRAGQVIGRDELLDLAPPRGDEPFDRSIDSRITRLRRRLEKDAAKPELIKTIRGVGYLYPRR
;
A
#
# COMPACT_ATOMS: atom_id res chain seq x y z
N ASP A 1 22.36 12.52 16.47
CA ASP A 1 21.47 12.56 15.30
C ASP A 1 20.67 11.26 15.30
N ASP A 2 19.77 11.13 16.27
CA ASP A 2 19.23 9.83 16.69
C ASP A 2 17.77 9.98 17.14
N ARG A 3 16.89 10.29 16.17
CA ARG A 3 15.45 10.51 16.41
C ARG A 3 14.56 9.76 15.43
N ARG A 4 14.88 8.50 15.12
CA ARG A 4 13.85 7.58 14.60
C ARG A 4 13.20 6.85 15.77
N SER A 5 12.24 7.53 16.38
CA SER A 5 11.26 6.93 17.29
C SER A 5 10.58 5.74 16.58
N VAL A 6 10.79 4.54 17.12
CA VAL A 6 10.27 3.24 16.64
C VAL A 6 8.79 3.01 17.00
N ALA A 7 7.95 4.03 16.86
CA ALA A 7 6.53 3.90 17.14
C ALA A 7 5.81 3.22 15.95
N GLY A 8 5.56 1.91 16.06
CA GLY A 8 4.52 1.21 15.29
C GLY A 8 4.92 0.62 13.93
N MET A 9 6.17 0.13 13.77
CA MET A 9 6.53 -0.62 12.58
C MET A 9 6.00 -2.06 12.68
N THR A 10 5.02 -2.41 11.85
CA THR A 10 4.62 -3.81 11.61
C THR A 10 5.24 -4.28 10.31
N ASP A 11 5.84 -5.47 10.32
CA ASP A 11 6.46 -6.04 9.14
C ASP A 11 5.42 -6.74 8.25
N ALA A 12 5.43 -6.45 6.95
CA ALA A 12 4.74 -7.25 5.94
C ALA A 12 5.75 -8.13 5.22
N ILE A 13 5.35 -9.34 4.81
CA ILE A 13 6.25 -10.22 4.05
C ILE A 13 6.11 -9.91 2.56
N ALA A 14 7.22 -9.56 1.91
CA ALA A 14 7.26 -9.35 0.47
C ALA A 14 7.08 -10.67 -0.31
N ALA A 15 6.91 -10.55 -1.63
CA ALA A 15 6.81 -11.72 -2.51
C ALA A 15 8.05 -12.64 -2.49
N ASP A 16 9.22 -12.16 -2.05
CA ASP A 16 10.46 -12.93 -1.92
C ASP A 16 10.69 -13.50 -0.50
N GLY A 17 9.72 -13.32 0.42
CA GLY A 17 9.81 -13.80 1.79
C GLY A 17 10.54 -12.86 2.75
N VAL A 18 10.97 -11.67 2.30
CA VAL A 18 11.65 -10.69 3.15
C VAL A 18 10.62 -9.86 3.93
N ALA A 19 10.85 -9.70 5.24
CA ALA A 19 10.09 -8.77 6.07
C ALA A 19 10.40 -7.33 5.65
N ILE A 20 9.38 -6.60 5.21
CA ILE A 20 9.46 -5.20 4.82
C ILE A 20 8.82 -4.34 5.91
N PRO A 21 9.55 -3.38 6.47
CA PRO A 21 8.98 -2.40 7.38
C PRO A 21 8.01 -1.48 6.63
N LEU A 22 6.72 -1.57 6.97
CA LEU A 22 5.67 -0.70 6.45
C LEU A 22 5.25 0.34 7.47
N THR A 23 4.92 1.54 6.98
CA THR A 23 4.23 2.55 7.79
C THR A 23 2.80 2.10 8.08
N PRO A 24 2.13 2.63 9.13
CA PRO A 24 0.73 2.29 9.43
C PRO A 24 -0.22 2.47 8.24
N MET A 25 -0.04 3.52 7.43
CA MET A 25 -0.87 3.73 6.23
C MET A 25 -0.60 2.74 5.10
N GLU A 26 0.65 2.31 4.93
CA GLU A 26 1.01 1.26 3.98
C GLU A 26 0.37 -0.06 4.41
N LEU A 27 0.35 -0.33 5.72
CA LEU A 27 -0.33 -1.50 6.30
C LEU A 27 -1.84 -1.45 6.07
N ASP A 28 -2.49 -0.29 6.28
CA ASP A 28 -3.92 -0.13 6.03
C ASP A 28 -4.28 -0.46 4.57
N LEU A 29 -3.46 -0.03 3.61
CA LEU A 29 -3.64 -0.37 2.19
C LEU A 29 -3.44 -1.87 1.92
N VAL A 30 -2.43 -2.49 2.53
CA VAL A 30 -2.22 -3.94 2.44
C VAL A 30 -3.43 -4.69 3.00
N ALA A 31 -3.96 -4.27 4.14
CA ALA A 31 -5.14 -4.86 4.75
C ALA A 31 -6.39 -4.70 3.85
N ALA A 32 -6.57 -3.53 3.22
CA ALA A 32 -7.66 -3.30 2.26
C ALA A 32 -7.57 -4.26 1.06
N PHE A 33 -6.37 -4.46 0.51
CA PHE A 33 -6.17 -5.42 -0.58
C PHE A 33 -6.33 -6.87 -0.15
N ALA A 34 -5.83 -7.24 1.03
CA ALA A 34 -5.92 -8.60 1.55
C ALA A 34 -7.36 -9.03 1.83
N THR A 35 -8.17 -8.11 2.39
CA THR A 35 -9.60 -8.36 2.68
C THR A 35 -10.45 -8.48 1.41
N ARG A 36 -10.01 -7.89 0.29
CA ARG A 36 -10.72 -7.85 -0.99
C ARG A 36 -9.90 -8.43 -2.15
N ALA A 37 -9.11 -9.47 -1.87
CA ALA A 37 -8.27 -10.11 -2.87
C ALA A 37 -9.10 -10.64 -4.06
N GLY A 38 -8.67 -10.32 -5.28
CA GLY A 38 -9.35 -10.65 -6.52
C GLY A 38 -10.43 -9.64 -6.95
N GLN A 39 -10.68 -8.59 -6.17
CA GLN A 39 -11.66 -7.55 -6.49
C GLN A 39 -10.97 -6.24 -6.88
N VAL A 40 -11.59 -5.51 -7.81
CA VAL A 40 -11.16 -4.15 -8.12
C VAL A 40 -11.70 -3.21 -7.05
N ILE A 41 -10.82 -2.47 -6.39
CA ILE A 41 -11.17 -1.48 -5.36
C ILE A 41 -11.01 -0.08 -5.97
N GLY A 42 -12.05 0.75 -5.84
CA GLY A 42 -12.04 2.13 -6.32
C GLY A 42 -11.08 3.02 -5.54
N ARG A 43 -10.72 4.18 -6.10
CA ARG A 43 -9.85 5.17 -5.40
C ARG A 43 -10.52 5.71 -4.14
N ASP A 44 -11.77 6.14 -4.26
CA ASP A 44 -12.53 6.69 -3.13
C ASP A 44 -12.73 5.61 -2.05
N GLU A 45 -13.01 4.38 -2.47
CA GLU A 45 -13.12 3.26 -1.55
C GLU A 45 -11.79 2.92 -0.87
N LEU A 46 -10.65 3.05 -1.56
CA LEU A 46 -9.34 2.92 -0.91
C LEU A 46 -9.06 4.07 0.06
N LEU A 47 -9.58 5.27 -0.17
CA LEU A 47 -9.50 6.37 0.79
C LEU A 47 -10.31 6.06 2.05
N ASP A 48 -11.49 5.45 1.90
CA ASP A 48 -12.34 5.08 3.03
C ASP A 48 -11.74 3.92 3.83
N LEU A 49 -11.18 2.91 3.16
CA LEU A 49 -10.58 1.74 3.80
C LEU A 49 -9.21 2.02 4.43
N ALA A 50 -8.47 2.98 3.89
CA ALA A 50 -7.16 3.38 4.40
C ALA A 50 -7.07 4.91 4.48
N PRO A 51 -7.73 5.55 5.46
CA PRO A 51 -7.77 7.01 5.55
C PRO A 51 -6.40 7.62 5.85
N PRO A 52 -6.12 8.85 5.38
CA PRO A 52 -4.91 9.60 5.77
C PRO A 52 -4.86 9.84 7.29
N ARG A 53 -3.67 9.84 7.90
CA ARG A 53 -3.52 10.03 9.36
C ARG A 53 -2.85 11.38 9.66
N GLY A 54 -3.55 12.26 10.39
CA GLY A 54 -2.99 13.48 11.00
C GLY A 54 -2.08 14.36 10.10
N ASP A 55 -0.88 14.65 10.60
CA ASP A 55 0.10 15.63 10.06
C ASP A 55 0.95 15.08 8.89
N GLU A 56 0.45 14.10 8.14
CA GLU A 56 1.22 13.47 7.08
C GLU A 56 1.60 14.44 5.94
N PRO A 57 2.78 14.27 5.30
CA PRO A 57 3.22 15.12 4.20
C PRO A 57 2.20 15.14 3.07
N PHE A 58 2.05 16.30 2.42
CA PHE A 58 1.11 16.76 1.37
C PHE A 58 0.56 15.76 0.33
N ASP A 59 1.09 14.57 0.22
CA ASP A 59 0.79 13.61 -0.82
C ASP A 59 -0.31 12.63 -0.38
N ARG A 60 -1.55 13.16 -0.27
CA ARG A 60 -2.74 12.42 0.18
C ARG A 60 -3.40 11.59 -0.93
N SER A 61 -2.92 11.66 -2.16
CA SER A 61 -3.56 10.93 -3.26
C SER A 61 -3.38 9.42 -3.08
N ILE A 62 -4.41 8.64 -3.41
CA ILE A 62 -4.27 7.17 -3.43
C ILE A 62 -3.21 6.75 -4.41
N ASP A 63 -3.12 7.40 -5.58
CA ASP A 63 -2.17 7.01 -6.62
C ASP A 63 -0.72 7.06 -6.12
N SER A 64 -0.33 8.14 -5.42
CA SER A 64 1.01 8.27 -4.86
C SER A 64 1.28 7.32 -3.70
N ARG A 65 0.28 7.07 -2.84
CA ARG A 65 0.38 6.06 -1.78
C ARG A 65 0.58 4.67 -2.38
N ILE A 66 -0.12 4.32 -3.46
CA ILE A 66 0.08 3.06 -4.19
C ILE A 66 1.47 3.01 -4.84
N THR A 67 1.96 4.12 -5.41
CA THR A 67 3.33 4.18 -5.94
C THR A 67 4.37 3.88 -4.87
N ARG A 68 4.23 4.46 -3.67
CA ARG A 68 5.13 4.19 -2.54
C ARG A 68 5.03 2.73 -2.10
N LEU A 69 3.82 2.21 -1.94
CA LEU A 69 3.59 0.83 -1.54
C LEU A 69 4.19 -0.17 -2.54
N ARG A 70 4.03 0.06 -3.85
CA ARG A 70 4.65 -0.77 -4.89
C ARG A 70 6.18 -0.76 -4.80
N ARG A 71 6.80 0.39 -4.53
CA ARG A 71 8.26 0.48 -4.34
C ARG A 71 8.76 -0.33 -3.14
N ARG A 72 7.89 -0.60 -2.16
CA ARG A 72 8.19 -1.44 -1.01
C ARG A 72 8.03 -2.92 -1.34
N LEU A 73 6.86 -3.30 -1.89
CA LEU A 73 6.42 -4.69 -2.00
C LEU A 73 6.83 -5.39 -3.31
N GLU A 74 7.02 -4.63 -4.39
CA GLU A 74 7.26 -5.17 -5.73
C GLU A 74 8.76 -5.15 -6.03
N LYS A 75 9.24 -6.18 -6.73
CA LYS A 75 10.61 -6.21 -7.26
C LYS A 75 10.87 -5.09 -8.27
N ASP A 76 9.86 -4.79 -9.11
CA ASP A 76 9.88 -3.69 -10.07
C ASP A 76 8.56 -2.92 -10.01
N ALA A 77 8.59 -1.74 -9.40
CA ALA A 77 7.41 -0.89 -9.26
C ALA A 77 6.87 -0.35 -10.60
N ALA A 78 7.68 -0.33 -11.66
CA ALA A 78 7.25 0.07 -13.00
C ALA A 78 6.52 -1.08 -13.74
N LYS A 79 6.73 -2.32 -13.30
CA LYS A 79 6.04 -3.53 -13.80
C LYS A 79 5.37 -4.27 -12.64
N PRO A 80 4.32 -3.68 -12.03
CA PRO A 80 3.74 -4.24 -10.81
C PRO A 80 2.98 -5.54 -11.08
N GLU A 81 3.26 -6.57 -10.28
CA GLU A 81 2.62 -7.88 -10.38
C GLU A 81 1.60 -8.12 -9.27
N LEU A 82 1.83 -7.57 -8.08
CA LEU A 82 0.98 -7.72 -6.90
C LEU A 82 -0.19 -6.74 -6.93
N ILE A 83 0.05 -5.46 -7.19
CA ILE A 83 -1.00 -4.43 -7.22
C ILE A 83 -1.16 -3.95 -8.66
N LYS A 84 -2.22 -4.37 -9.36
CA LYS A 84 -2.48 -3.99 -10.76
C LYS A 84 -3.33 -2.73 -10.84
N THR A 85 -3.02 -1.85 -11.79
CA THR A 85 -3.87 -0.69 -12.09
C THR A 85 -4.94 -1.08 -13.10
N ILE A 86 -6.20 -0.87 -12.74
CA ILE A 86 -7.34 -0.94 -13.66
C ILE A 86 -7.68 0.49 -14.06
N ARG A 87 -7.28 0.89 -15.28
CA ARG A 87 -7.40 2.28 -15.75
C ARG A 87 -8.83 2.77 -15.65
N GLY A 88 -9.02 3.97 -15.08
CA GLY A 88 -10.33 4.59 -14.89
C GLY A 88 -11.18 4.01 -13.76
N VAL A 89 -10.77 2.87 -13.16
CA VAL A 89 -11.57 2.19 -12.12
C VAL A 89 -10.86 2.24 -10.77
N GLY A 90 -9.61 1.78 -10.71
CA GLY A 90 -8.90 1.67 -9.43
C GLY A 90 -7.79 0.63 -9.47
N TYR A 91 -7.72 -0.19 -8.42
CA TYR A 91 -6.62 -1.13 -8.20
C TYR A 91 -7.11 -2.52 -7.86
N LEU A 92 -6.34 -3.53 -8.28
CA LEU A 92 -6.64 -4.93 -8.06
C LEU A 92 -5.43 -5.62 -7.45
N TYR A 93 -5.65 -6.35 -6.36
CA TYR A 93 -4.72 -7.34 -5.87
C TYR A 93 -5.19 -8.74 -6.29
N PRO A 94 -4.56 -9.42 -7.28
CA PRO A 94 -5.02 -10.71 -7.77
C PRO A 94 -4.96 -11.80 -6.69
N ARG A 95 -5.94 -12.71 -6.65
CA ARG A 95 -5.80 -13.96 -5.91
C ARG A 95 -4.70 -14.80 -6.57
N ARG A 96 -3.74 -15.26 -5.78
CA ARG A 96 -2.77 -16.28 -6.17
C ARG A 96 -3.26 -17.65 -5.73
#